data_AF-A0A3L7MWS9-F1
#
_entry.id   AF-A0A3L7MWS9-F1
#
_cell.length_a   1.000
_cell.length_b   1.000
_cell.length_c   1.000
_cell.angle_alpha   90.00
_cell.angle_beta   90.00
_cell.angle_gamma   90.00
#
_symmetry.space_group_name_H-M   'P 1'
#
loop_
_entity.id
_entity.type
_entity.pdbx_description
1 polymer ?
#
loop_
_entity_poly.entity_id
_entity_poly.type
_entity_poly.pdbx_seq_one_letter_code
_entity_poly.pdbx_strand_id
1 'polypeptide(L)'
;PAFIVVLIAISGLVAMTIVDAKSMLIPVEIPTGVTIIAFAGWLGQGFMPESRILRDSMPIPVASWTVTFAAVGMLLGLGVSRWLVSTGRLRHGFSDWNEFVKEGDDGSAYPHARREMLVECAFLIPGFAGAGLACVIAGLLGYTSSSVVCQPMTLLGGSMLGWIVGGGLVWGVRILGSLAFGREAMGLGDVHLQAAVGAALGWKVALLAFFVAVFIAILWAIGALILRRFATFFQREIPFGPHLAAAAILFVIARGPLVGTIDAFARGLQVAVESISGPLPEQGSTVDGKKKSVRMPPAELARPSDRR
;
A
#
# COMPACT_ATOMS: atom_id res chain seq x y z
N PRO A 1 5.64 -12.63 -14.67
CA PRO A 1 4.27 -12.38 -14.18
C PRO A 1 4.09 -10.98 -13.59
N ALA A 2 5.04 -10.54 -12.73
CA ALA A 2 5.02 -9.19 -12.14
C ALA A 2 4.90 -8.05 -13.15
N PHE A 3 5.63 -8.11 -14.27
CA PHE A 3 5.53 -7.09 -15.34
C PHE A 3 4.12 -6.99 -15.95
N ILE A 4 3.47 -8.14 -16.14
CA ILE A 4 2.10 -8.21 -16.66
C ILE A 4 1.13 -7.56 -15.66
N VAL A 5 1.31 -7.80 -14.35
CA VAL A 5 0.49 -7.16 -13.31
C VAL A 5 0.61 -5.63 -13.38
N VAL A 6 1.83 -5.10 -13.50
CA VAL A 6 2.03 -3.64 -13.58
C VAL A 6 1.43 -3.06 -14.85
N LEU A 7 1.65 -3.70 -16.01
CA LEU A 7 1.03 -3.25 -17.26
C LEU A 7 -0.49 -3.22 -17.16
N ILE A 8 -1.10 -4.26 -16.61
CA ILE A 8 -2.55 -4.35 -16.43
C ILE A 8 -3.06 -3.33 -15.42
N ALA A 9 -2.29 -3.05 -14.36
CA ALA A 9 -2.61 -1.98 -13.42
C ALA A 9 -2.60 -0.61 -14.12
N ILE A 10 -1.57 -0.29 -14.91
CA ILE A 10 -1.51 0.97 -15.67
C ILE A 10 -2.67 1.05 -16.66
N SER A 11 -2.89 0.01 -17.46
CA SER A 11 -3.99 -0.03 -18.43
C SER A 11 -5.36 0.11 -17.75
N GLY A 12 -5.56 -0.56 -16.61
CA GLY A 12 -6.77 -0.46 -15.81
C GLY A 12 -6.97 0.95 -15.25
N LEU A 13 -5.91 1.59 -14.72
CA LEU A 13 -5.97 2.96 -14.22
C LEU A 13 -6.31 3.97 -15.33
N VAL A 14 -5.71 3.82 -16.51
CA VAL A 14 -6.05 4.64 -17.69
C VAL A 14 -7.50 4.42 -18.09
N ALA A 15 -7.96 3.16 -18.14
CA ALA A 15 -9.34 2.84 -18.48
C ALA A 15 -10.33 3.44 -17.46
N MET A 16 -10.07 3.29 -16.16
CA MET A 16 -10.88 3.89 -15.10
C MET A 16 -10.90 5.41 -15.22
N THR A 17 -9.76 6.05 -15.48
CA THR A 17 -9.67 7.51 -15.66
C THR A 17 -10.51 8.01 -16.83
N ILE A 18 -10.47 7.31 -17.97
CA ILE A 18 -11.24 7.69 -19.17
C ILE A 18 -12.74 7.53 -18.94
N VAL A 19 -13.15 6.45 -18.28
CA VAL A 19 -14.57 6.20 -17.98
C VAL A 19 -15.04 7.23 -16.96
N ASP A 20 -14.31 7.41 -15.87
CA ASP A 20 -14.64 8.35 -14.81
C ASP A 20 -14.73 9.81 -15.31
N ALA A 21 -13.81 10.23 -16.19
CA ALA A 21 -13.88 11.56 -16.82
C ALA A 21 -15.14 11.78 -17.70
N LYS A 22 -15.82 10.69 -18.12
CA LYS A 22 -17.04 10.76 -18.94
C LYS A 22 -18.30 10.56 -18.12
N SER A 23 -18.31 9.61 -17.20
CA SER A 23 -19.49 9.17 -16.46
C SER A 23 -19.51 9.55 -14.98
N MET A 24 -18.44 10.15 -14.44
CA MET A 24 -18.29 10.47 -13.00
C MET A 24 -18.45 9.23 -12.09
N LEU A 25 -18.30 8.04 -12.68
CA LEU A 25 -18.54 6.75 -12.06
C LEU A 25 -17.49 5.78 -12.57
N ILE A 26 -16.89 5.03 -11.64
CA ILE A 26 -15.93 3.97 -11.94
C ILE A 26 -16.67 2.62 -11.91
N PRO A 27 -16.75 1.89 -13.04
CA PRO A 27 -17.34 0.56 -13.07
C PRO A 27 -16.47 -0.42 -12.27
N VAL A 28 -17.08 -1.13 -11.32
CA VAL A 28 -16.37 -1.98 -10.34
C VAL A 28 -15.68 -3.18 -10.99
N GLU A 29 -16.07 -3.54 -12.21
CA GLU A 29 -15.54 -4.65 -12.99
C GLU A 29 -14.06 -4.44 -13.32
N ILE A 30 -13.65 -3.22 -13.66
CA ILE A 30 -12.26 -2.90 -14.04
C ILE A 30 -11.32 -3.08 -12.84
N PRO A 31 -11.52 -2.45 -11.66
CA PRO A 31 -10.62 -2.62 -10.52
C PRO A 31 -10.66 -4.04 -9.96
N THR A 32 -11.80 -4.72 -10.06
CA THR A 32 -11.90 -6.14 -9.68
C THR A 32 -11.04 -7.01 -10.60
N GLY A 33 -11.09 -6.79 -11.91
CA GLY A 33 -10.23 -7.48 -12.88
C GLY A 33 -8.75 -7.27 -12.59
N VAL A 34 -8.34 -6.02 -12.35
CA VAL A 34 -6.95 -5.69 -11.97
C VAL A 34 -6.55 -6.40 -10.68
N THR A 35 -7.43 -6.45 -9.66
CA THR A 35 -7.18 -7.13 -8.39
C THR A 35 -6.97 -8.63 -8.57
N ILE A 36 -7.86 -9.30 -9.31
CA ILE A 36 -7.77 -10.74 -9.58
C ILE A 36 -6.44 -11.07 -10.26
N ILE A 37 -6.09 -10.28 -11.27
CA ILE A 37 -4.85 -10.47 -12.02
C ILE A 37 -3.62 -10.16 -11.16
N ALA A 38 -3.70 -9.17 -10.26
CA ALA A 38 -2.65 -8.90 -9.30
C ALA A 38 -2.45 -10.10 -8.37
N PHE A 39 -3.49 -10.63 -7.73
CA PHE A 39 -3.38 -11.79 -6.84
C PHE A 39 -2.80 -13.02 -7.55
N ALA A 40 -3.33 -13.34 -8.73
CA ALA A 40 -2.84 -14.47 -9.53
C ALA A 40 -1.40 -14.24 -10.03
N GLY A 41 -1.09 -13.03 -10.47
CA GLY A 41 0.21 -12.66 -11.03
C GLY A 41 1.32 -12.64 -9.97
N TRP A 42 1.04 -12.14 -8.77
CA TRP A 42 1.98 -12.15 -7.64
C TRP A 42 2.20 -13.54 -7.07
N LEU A 43 1.13 -14.34 -6.95
CA LEU A 43 1.23 -15.75 -6.60
C LEU A 43 2.09 -16.51 -7.62
N GLY A 44 1.79 -16.34 -8.91
CA GLY A 44 2.56 -16.97 -9.99
C GLY A 44 4.01 -16.51 -10.07
N GLN A 45 4.28 -15.23 -9.78
CA GLN A 45 5.65 -14.69 -9.72
C GLN A 45 6.48 -15.41 -8.66
N GLY A 46 5.89 -15.79 -7.53
CA GLY A 46 6.65 -16.41 -6.45
C GLY A 46 7.11 -17.83 -6.72
N PHE A 47 6.59 -18.49 -7.75
CA PHE A 47 7.12 -19.77 -8.23
C PHE A 47 8.28 -19.62 -9.23
N MET A 48 8.56 -18.38 -9.68
CA MET A 48 9.61 -18.11 -10.66
C MET A 48 10.86 -17.53 -9.98
N PRO A 49 12.06 -17.83 -10.51
CA PRO A 49 13.29 -17.18 -10.08
C PRO A 49 13.16 -15.67 -10.31
N GLU A 50 13.33 -14.89 -9.25
CA GLU A 50 13.22 -13.44 -9.32
C GLU A 50 14.56 -12.85 -9.79
N SER A 51 14.56 -12.10 -10.89
CA SER A 51 15.75 -11.32 -11.23
C SER A 51 15.91 -10.18 -10.23
N ARG A 52 17.14 -9.88 -9.80
CA ARG A 52 17.41 -8.77 -8.85
C ARG A 52 16.82 -7.45 -9.33
N ILE A 53 16.91 -7.20 -10.63
CA ILE A 53 16.35 -6.01 -11.29
C ILE A 53 14.83 -5.93 -11.09
N LEU A 54 14.10 -7.05 -11.21
CA LEU A 54 12.65 -7.06 -10.96
C LEU A 54 12.32 -6.90 -9.48
N ARG A 55 13.09 -7.47 -8.55
CA ARG A 55 12.87 -7.31 -7.10
C ARG A 55 13.03 -5.86 -6.66
N ASP A 56 14.07 -5.17 -7.13
CA ASP A 56 14.29 -3.76 -6.83
C ASP A 56 13.26 -2.86 -7.56
N SER A 57 12.79 -3.34 -8.72
CA SER A 57 11.82 -2.66 -9.59
C SER A 57 10.36 -3.12 -9.46
N MET A 58 9.99 -3.92 -8.45
CA MET A 58 8.59 -4.30 -8.13
C MET A 58 8.36 -4.28 -6.60
N PRO A 59 7.54 -3.36 -6.05
CA PRO A 59 7.67 -2.91 -4.66
C PRO A 59 6.73 -3.64 -3.71
N ILE A 60 6.17 -4.80 -4.09
CA ILE A 60 5.28 -5.51 -3.18
C ILE A 60 6.10 -5.90 -1.95
N PRO A 61 5.80 -5.29 -0.80
CA PRO A 61 6.59 -5.53 0.38
C PRO A 61 6.34 -6.98 0.81
N VAL A 62 7.44 -7.65 1.16
CA VAL A 62 7.39 -9.04 1.61
C VAL A 62 6.52 -9.14 2.87
N ALA A 63 5.49 -9.97 2.83
CA ALA A 63 4.62 -10.24 3.98
C ALA A 63 5.15 -11.40 4.82
N SER A 64 5.04 -11.29 6.14
CA SER A 64 5.25 -12.39 7.08
C SER A 64 4.07 -13.36 7.07
N TRP A 65 4.22 -14.51 7.74
CA TRP A 65 3.11 -15.44 7.96
C TRP A 65 1.95 -14.77 8.67
N THR A 66 2.22 -14.05 9.76
CA THR A 66 1.19 -13.33 10.53
C THR A 66 0.36 -12.39 9.67
N VAL A 67 1.00 -11.59 8.83
CA VAL A 67 0.34 -10.67 7.90
C VAL A 67 -0.47 -11.43 6.85
N THR A 68 0.09 -12.51 6.31
CA THR A 68 -0.59 -13.33 5.29
C THR A 68 -1.85 -13.98 5.86
N PHE A 69 -1.77 -14.58 7.05
CA PHE A 69 -2.94 -15.14 7.75
C PHE A 69 -3.98 -14.07 8.05
N ALA A 70 -3.57 -12.92 8.59
CA ALA A 70 -4.48 -11.81 8.87
C ALA A 70 -5.20 -11.34 7.60
N ALA A 71 -4.46 -11.20 6.48
CA ALA A 71 -5.01 -10.77 5.21
C ALA A 71 -6.00 -11.78 4.63
N VAL A 72 -5.67 -13.08 4.67
CA VAL A 72 -6.59 -14.17 4.28
C VAL A 72 -7.85 -14.13 5.14
N GLY A 73 -7.70 -14.05 6.47
CA GLY A 73 -8.82 -13.97 7.40
C GLY A 73 -9.73 -12.78 7.12
N MET A 74 -9.14 -11.62 6.82
CA MET A 74 -9.91 -10.43 6.47
C MET A 74 -10.70 -10.60 5.17
N LEU A 75 -10.07 -11.12 4.10
CA LEU A 75 -10.75 -11.32 2.82
C LEU A 75 -11.86 -12.38 2.93
N LEU A 76 -11.62 -13.48 3.65
CA LEU A 76 -12.65 -14.48 3.92
C LEU A 76 -13.82 -13.90 4.71
N GLY A 77 -13.53 -13.09 5.73
CA GLY A 77 -14.53 -12.36 6.49
C GLY A 77 -15.35 -11.41 5.61
N LEU A 78 -14.73 -10.65 4.73
CA LEU A 78 -15.44 -9.81 3.75
C LEU A 78 -16.26 -10.64 2.74
N GLY A 79 -15.79 -11.85 2.39
CA GLY A 79 -16.56 -12.82 1.63
C GLY A 79 -17.83 -13.25 2.35
N VAL A 80 -17.75 -13.49 3.66
CA VAL A 80 -18.93 -13.74 4.51
C VAL A 80 -19.85 -12.53 4.52
N SER A 81 -19.33 -11.31 4.65
CA SER A 81 -20.15 -10.09 4.55
C SER A 81 -20.90 -10.01 3.23
N ARG A 82 -20.22 -10.31 2.11
CA ARG A 82 -20.85 -10.33 0.78
C ARG A 82 -21.93 -11.41 0.67
N TRP A 83 -21.71 -12.58 1.27
CA TRP A 83 -22.71 -13.65 1.36
C TRP A 83 -23.91 -13.27 2.24
N LEU A 84 -23.68 -12.55 3.35
CA LEU A 84 -24.75 -12.04 4.21
C LEU A 84 -25.61 -11.01 3.48
N VAL A 85 -25.00 -10.15 2.66
CA VAL A 85 -25.74 -9.22 1.78
C VAL A 85 -26.53 -9.98 0.72
N SER A 86 -25.94 -10.99 0.06
CA SER A 86 -26.66 -11.76 -0.97
C SER A 86 -27.81 -12.59 -0.42
N THR A 87 -27.75 -12.99 0.85
CA THR A 87 -28.85 -13.72 1.53
C THR A 87 -29.88 -12.79 2.18
N GLY A 88 -29.74 -11.47 2.03
CA GLY A 88 -30.66 -10.47 2.59
C GLY A 88 -30.54 -10.27 4.11
N ARG A 89 -29.54 -10.89 4.77
CA ARG A 89 -29.29 -10.72 6.21
C ARG A 89 -28.63 -9.39 6.54
N LEU A 90 -27.85 -8.85 5.60
CA LEU A 90 -27.35 -7.47 5.65
C LEU A 90 -28.04 -6.65 4.58
N ARG A 91 -28.42 -5.42 4.92
CA ARG A 91 -29.02 -4.48 3.97
C ARG A 91 -27.97 -4.03 2.97
N HIS A 92 -28.35 -3.90 1.70
CA HIS A 92 -27.51 -3.27 0.69
C HIS A 92 -27.38 -1.77 1.01
N GLY A 93 -26.16 -1.26 1.07
CA GLY A 93 -25.94 0.19 1.20
C GLY A 93 -26.56 0.94 0.02
N PHE A 94 -27.11 2.12 0.29
CA PHE A 94 -27.66 3.04 -0.72
C PHE A 94 -28.80 2.44 -1.57
N SER A 95 -29.55 1.48 -1.04
CA SER A 95 -30.65 0.82 -1.77
C SER A 95 -31.78 1.77 -2.18
N ASP A 96 -31.95 2.87 -1.44
CA ASP A 96 -32.96 3.92 -1.61
C ASP A 96 -32.41 5.17 -2.31
N TRP A 97 -31.17 5.17 -2.79
CA TRP A 97 -30.52 6.36 -3.38
C TRP A 97 -31.33 7.01 -4.50
N ASN A 98 -31.81 6.19 -5.45
CA ASN A 98 -32.57 6.66 -6.62
C ASN A 98 -33.97 7.20 -6.27
N GLU A 99 -34.45 6.97 -5.04
CA GLU A 99 -35.71 7.57 -4.57
C GLU A 99 -35.53 9.05 -4.20
N PHE A 100 -34.33 9.44 -3.78
CA PHE A 100 -34.02 10.79 -3.30
C PHE A 100 -33.14 11.60 -4.28
N VAL A 101 -32.30 10.93 -5.07
CA VAL A 101 -31.33 11.55 -5.98
C VAL A 101 -31.68 11.16 -7.41
N LYS A 102 -31.95 12.16 -8.26
CA LYS A 102 -32.23 11.94 -9.68
C LYS A 102 -30.92 11.74 -10.45
N GLU A 103 -30.99 11.05 -11.59
CA GLU A 103 -29.84 10.89 -12.49
C GLU A 103 -29.23 12.24 -12.88
N GLY A 104 -27.95 12.43 -12.58
CA GLY A 104 -27.20 13.66 -12.87
C GLY A 104 -27.17 14.70 -11.75
N ASP A 105 -27.82 14.43 -10.61
CA ASP A 105 -27.75 15.26 -9.41
C ASP A 105 -26.57 14.85 -8.51
N ASP A 106 -26.04 15.80 -7.73
CA ASP A 106 -24.77 15.68 -6.99
C ASP A 106 -24.85 14.80 -5.72
N GLY A 107 -26.02 14.21 -5.45
CA GLY A 107 -26.27 13.39 -4.26
C GLY A 107 -26.34 14.18 -2.95
N SER A 108 -26.22 15.51 -2.98
CA SER A 108 -26.33 16.37 -1.78
C SER A 108 -27.72 16.32 -1.15
N ALA A 109 -28.74 15.99 -1.95
CA ALA A 109 -30.12 15.84 -1.52
C ALA A 109 -30.37 14.58 -0.66
N TYR A 110 -29.43 13.62 -0.59
CA TYR A 110 -29.63 12.37 0.13
C TYR A 110 -29.57 12.54 1.66
N PRO A 111 -30.68 12.36 2.39
CA PRO A 111 -30.76 12.72 3.82
C PRO A 111 -30.18 11.64 4.76
N HIS A 112 -29.90 10.44 4.26
CA HIS A 112 -29.62 9.26 5.10
C HIS A 112 -28.15 8.79 5.06
N ALA A 113 -27.22 9.63 4.59
CA ALA A 113 -25.81 9.25 4.44
C ALA A 113 -25.18 8.64 5.71
N ARG A 114 -25.48 9.19 6.90
CA ARG A 114 -24.96 8.66 8.19
C ARG A 114 -25.45 7.25 8.50
N ARG A 115 -26.70 6.93 8.15
CA ARG A 115 -27.28 5.60 8.34
C ARG A 115 -26.61 4.60 7.40
N GLU A 116 -26.33 5.00 6.16
CA GLU A 116 -25.62 4.16 5.20
C GLU A 116 -24.20 3.84 5.68
N MET A 117 -23.50 4.80 6.29
CA MET A 117 -22.17 4.53 6.86
C MET A 117 -22.19 3.49 8.00
N LEU A 118 -23.27 3.43 8.80
CA LEU A 118 -23.42 2.37 9.80
C LEU A 118 -23.60 0.99 9.16
N VAL A 119 -24.28 0.92 8.02
CA VAL A 119 -24.39 -0.34 7.25
C VAL A 119 -23.05 -0.75 6.67
N GLU A 120 -22.26 0.21 6.14
CA GLU A 120 -20.89 -0.07 5.68
C GLU A 120 -19.98 -0.53 6.84
N CYS A 121 -20.06 0.09 8.02
CA CYS A 121 -19.37 -0.39 9.21
C CYS A 121 -19.79 -1.81 9.58
N ALA A 122 -21.09 -2.11 9.56
CA ALA A 122 -21.59 -3.47 9.82
C ALA A 122 -21.07 -4.49 8.81
N PHE A 123 -20.93 -4.09 7.54
CA PHE A 123 -20.33 -4.91 6.49
C PHE A 123 -18.85 -5.24 6.75
N LEU A 124 -18.10 -4.35 7.42
CA LEU A 124 -16.69 -4.56 7.73
C LEU A 124 -16.45 -5.49 8.94
N ILE A 125 -17.42 -5.63 9.84
CA ILE A 125 -17.27 -6.40 11.09
C ILE A 125 -16.80 -7.85 10.84
N PRO A 126 -17.42 -8.64 9.94
CA PRO A 126 -16.95 -9.99 9.67
C PRO A 126 -15.51 -10.04 9.11
N GLY A 127 -15.10 -9.02 8.36
CA GLY A 127 -13.72 -8.86 7.89
C GLY A 127 -12.72 -8.74 9.04
N PHE A 128 -12.94 -7.80 9.96
CA PHE A 128 -12.07 -7.63 11.13
C PHE A 128 -12.10 -8.85 12.07
N ALA A 129 -13.27 -9.45 12.27
CA ALA A 129 -13.41 -10.69 13.04
C ALA A 129 -12.62 -11.85 12.41
N GLY A 130 -12.71 -12.01 11.10
CA GLY A 130 -11.95 -13.01 10.34
C GLY A 130 -10.44 -12.81 10.43
N ALA A 131 -9.97 -11.55 10.36
CA ALA A 131 -8.57 -11.21 10.55
C ALA A 131 -8.07 -11.58 11.96
N GLY A 132 -8.85 -11.23 13.00
CA GLY A 132 -8.54 -11.55 14.39
C GLY A 132 -8.48 -13.06 14.64
N LEU A 133 -9.47 -13.81 14.14
CA LEU A 133 -9.50 -15.27 14.22
C LEU A 133 -8.30 -15.90 13.51
N ALA A 134 -7.94 -15.41 12.33
CA ALA A 134 -6.79 -15.93 11.59
C ALA A 134 -5.46 -15.65 12.31
N CYS A 135 -5.30 -14.51 12.97
CA CYS A 135 -4.15 -14.23 13.83
C CYS A 135 -4.08 -15.19 15.02
N VAL A 136 -5.21 -15.51 15.67
CA VAL A 136 -5.26 -16.49 16.77
C VAL A 136 -4.87 -17.88 16.26
N ILE A 137 -5.41 -18.31 15.12
CA ILE A 137 -5.06 -19.59 14.49
C ILE A 137 -3.56 -19.64 14.14
N ALA A 138 -3.02 -18.57 13.56
CA ALA A 138 -1.57 -18.46 13.30
C ALA A 138 -0.75 -18.57 14.59
N GLY A 139 -1.23 -17.96 15.67
CA GLY A 139 -0.71 -18.10 17.03
C GLY A 139 -0.63 -19.56 17.49
N LEU A 140 -1.75 -20.26 17.42
CA LEU A 140 -1.88 -21.65 17.86
C LEU A 140 -1.04 -22.62 17.01
N LEU A 141 -0.86 -22.33 15.73
CA LEU A 141 -0.05 -23.13 14.81
C LEU A 141 1.46 -22.80 14.87
N GLY A 142 1.87 -21.81 15.67
CA GLY A 142 3.27 -21.39 15.78
C GLY A 142 3.78 -20.54 14.61
N TYR A 143 2.88 -19.99 13.78
CA TYR A 143 3.19 -19.12 12.65
C TYR A 143 3.27 -17.62 13.03
N THR A 144 3.80 -17.33 14.22
CA THR A 144 3.91 -15.95 14.76
C THR A 144 5.20 -15.23 14.43
N SER A 145 6.15 -15.93 13.81
CA SER A 145 7.46 -15.37 13.47
C SER A 145 7.35 -14.29 12.40
N SER A 146 8.08 -13.18 12.59
CA SER A 146 8.30 -12.13 11.59
C SER A 146 9.17 -12.59 10.40
N SER A 147 9.52 -13.87 10.35
CA SER A 147 10.29 -14.47 9.27
C SER A 147 9.50 -14.44 7.96
N VAL A 148 10.22 -14.16 6.87
CA VAL A 148 9.71 -14.28 5.51
C VAL A 148 9.22 -15.70 5.22
N VAL A 149 8.10 -15.77 4.50
CA VAL A 149 7.46 -17.03 4.10
C VAL A 149 8.12 -17.59 2.83
N CYS A 150 7.73 -18.80 2.41
CA CYS A 150 7.98 -19.24 1.05
C CYS A 150 7.55 -18.16 0.04
N GLN A 151 8.37 -17.99 -1.00
CA GLN A 151 8.30 -16.87 -1.93
C GLN A 151 6.88 -16.62 -2.52
N PRO A 152 6.09 -17.64 -2.91
CA PRO A 152 4.71 -17.44 -3.39
C PRO A 152 3.76 -16.81 -2.37
N MET A 153 3.78 -17.29 -1.12
CA MET A 153 2.88 -16.80 -0.09
C MET A 153 3.26 -15.40 0.39
N THR A 154 4.56 -15.10 0.44
CA THR A 154 5.07 -13.76 0.76
C THR A 154 4.56 -12.70 -0.23
N LEU A 155 4.59 -13.00 -1.53
CA LEU A 155 4.13 -12.07 -2.57
C LEU A 155 2.61 -11.97 -2.63
N LEU A 156 1.90 -13.09 -2.49
CA LEU A 156 0.44 -13.08 -2.40
C LEU A 156 -0.02 -12.30 -1.15
N GLY A 157 0.55 -12.57 0.01
CA GLY A 157 0.24 -11.87 1.26
C GLY A 157 0.54 -10.37 1.17
N GLY A 158 1.63 -9.97 0.51
CA GLY A 158 1.95 -8.57 0.25
C GLY A 158 0.93 -7.88 -0.66
N SER A 159 0.44 -8.60 -1.68
CA SER A 159 -0.62 -8.11 -2.57
C SER A 159 -1.97 -7.99 -1.85
N MET A 160 -2.36 -8.99 -1.05
CA MET A 160 -3.58 -8.95 -0.24
C MET A 160 -3.54 -7.83 0.80
N LEU A 161 -2.40 -7.66 1.49
CA LEU A 161 -2.18 -6.53 2.39
C LEU A 161 -2.31 -5.20 1.66
N GLY A 162 -1.71 -5.11 0.46
CA GLY A 162 -1.86 -3.96 -0.42
C GLY A 162 -3.32 -3.62 -0.70
N TRP A 163 -4.12 -4.60 -1.11
CA TRP A 163 -5.55 -4.44 -1.35
C TRP A 163 -6.30 -3.95 -0.11
N ILE A 164 -6.03 -4.58 1.04
CA ILE A 164 -6.66 -4.26 2.33
C ILE A 164 -6.32 -2.83 2.76
N VAL A 165 -5.04 -2.45 2.72
CA VAL A 165 -4.59 -1.12 3.17
C VAL A 165 -5.04 -0.04 2.19
N GLY A 166 -4.93 -0.29 0.88
CA GLY A 166 -5.35 0.66 -0.15
C GLY A 166 -6.85 0.92 -0.11
N GLY A 167 -7.66 -0.15 -0.13
CA GLY A 167 -9.11 -0.04 -0.01
C GLY A 167 -9.54 0.47 1.35
N GLY A 168 -8.98 -0.07 2.44
CA GLY A 168 -9.31 0.32 3.80
C GLY A 168 -9.01 1.79 4.13
N LEU A 169 -7.93 2.36 3.56
CA LEU A 169 -7.63 3.79 3.71
C LEU A 169 -8.76 4.64 3.14
N VAL A 170 -9.11 4.42 1.88
CA VAL A 170 -10.11 5.23 1.18
C VAL A 170 -11.50 4.97 1.74
N TRP A 171 -11.80 3.73 2.11
CA TRP A 171 -13.06 3.37 2.75
C TRP A 171 -13.19 4.03 4.13
N GLY A 172 -12.11 4.06 4.92
CA GLY A 172 -12.08 4.78 6.19
C GLY A 172 -12.34 6.28 6.02
N VAL A 173 -11.69 6.91 5.03
CA VAL A 173 -11.93 8.32 4.70
C VAL A 173 -13.37 8.56 4.26
N ARG A 174 -13.94 7.68 3.42
CA ARG A 174 -15.35 7.70 3.02
C ARG A 174 -16.29 7.65 4.23
N ILE A 175 -16.09 6.71 5.15
CA ILE A 175 -16.93 6.55 6.34
C ILE A 175 -16.83 7.77 7.26
N LEU A 176 -15.62 8.18 7.62
CA LEU A 176 -15.39 9.30 8.55
C LEU A 176 -15.86 10.63 7.94
N GLY A 177 -15.54 10.87 6.67
CA GLY A 177 -15.97 12.05 5.94
C GLY A 177 -17.49 12.13 5.85
N SER A 178 -18.15 11.03 5.49
CA SER A 178 -19.61 11.03 5.33
C SER A 178 -20.35 11.19 6.66
N LEU A 179 -19.79 10.65 7.74
CA LEU A 179 -20.32 10.88 9.10
C LEU A 179 -20.19 12.36 9.51
N ALA A 180 -19.02 12.97 9.25
CA ALA A 180 -18.74 14.36 9.59
C ALA A 180 -19.60 15.36 8.79
N PHE A 181 -19.63 15.21 7.46
CA PHE A 181 -20.32 16.16 6.57
C PHE A 181 -21.81 15.87 6.39
N GLY A 182 -22.29 14.68 6.78
CA GLY A 182 -23.69 14.29 6.63
C GLY A 182 -24.15 14.04 5.19
N ARG A 183 -23.21 13.99 4.25
CA ARG A 183 -23.39 13.64 2.83
C ARG A 183 -22.28 12.69 2.40
N GLU A 184 -22.47 11.94 1.33
CA GLU A 184 -21.45 11.02 0.83
C GLU A 184 -20.16 11.79 0.46
N ALA A 185 -19.06 11.44 1.11
CA ALA A 185 -17.80 12.18 0.96
C ALA A 185 -16.99 11.74 -0.26
N MET A 186 -17.11 10.48 -0.66
CA MET A 186 -16.25 9.87 -1.68
C MET A 186 -16.88 8.58 -2.19
N GLY A 187 -16.86 8.33 -3.49
CA GLY A 187 -17.52 7.18 -4.12
C GLY A 187 -16.87 5.83 -3.83
N LEU A 188 -17.66 4.74 -3.89
CA LEU A 188 -17.18 3.38 -3.67
C LEU A 188 -16.22 2.93 -4.79
N GLY A 189 -16.35 3.51 -5.97
CA GLY A 189 -15.43 3.30 -7.10
C GLY A 189 -13.97 3.62 -6.75
N ASP A 190 -13.73 4.71 -6.02
CA ASP A 190 -12.38 5.11 -5.61
C ASP A 190 -11.78 4.14 -4.57
N VAL A 191 -12.63 3.55 -3.71
CA VAL A 191 -12.23 2.50 -2.76
C VAL A 191 -11.68 1.30 -3.53
N HIS A 192 -12.42 0.83 -4.55
CA HIS A 192 -12.00 -0.31 -5.36
C HIS A 192 -10.80 0.00 -6.24
N LEU A 193 -10.70 1.21 -6.80
CA LEU A 193 -9.54 1.67 -7.53
C LEU A 193 -8.29 1.61 -6.63
N GLN A 194 -8.38 2.15 -5.41
CA GLN A 194 -7.23 2.16 -4.51
C GLN A 194 -6.87 0.78 -3.97
N ALA A 195 -7.88 -0.07 -3.76
CA ALA A 195 -7.65 -1.47 -3.43
C ALA A 195 -6.92 -2.19 -4.57
N ALA A 196 -7.29 -1.93 -5.83
CA ALA A 196 -6.61 -2.48 -7.00
C ALA A 196 -5.17 -1.96 -7.15
N VAL A 197 -4.94 -0.65 -6.92
CA VAL A 197 -3.59 -0.04 -6.85
C VAL A 197 -2.76 -0.73 -5.78
N GLY A 198 -3.32 -0.91 -4.58
CA GLY A 198 -2.65 -1.61 -3.50
C GLY A 198 -2.36 -3.07 -3.82
N ALA A 199 -3.29 -3.79 -4.43
CA ALA A 199 -3.08 -5.18 -4.85
C ALA A 199 -1.93 -5.29 -5.86
N ALA A 200 -1.89 -4.39 -6.84
CA ALA A 200 -0.91 -4.44 -7.92
C ALA A 200 0.47 -3.90 -7.51
N LEU A 201 0.52 -2.81 -6.73
CA LEU A 201 1.75 -2.05 -6.46
C LEU A 201 2.20 -2.12 -4.99
N GLY A 202 1.41 -2.72 -4.11
CA GLY A 202 1.68 -2.85 -2.68
C GLY A 202 1.15 -1.68 -1.84
N TRP A 203 1.06 -1.89 -0.53
CA TRP A 203 0.41 -0.95 0.39
C TRP A 203 1.12 0.41 0.49
N LYS A 204 2.47 0.44 0.43
CA LYS A 204 3.24 1.69 0.51
C LYS A 204 2.89 2.63 -0.65
N VAL A 205 2.84 2.09 -1.87
CA VAL A 205 2.49 2.87 -3.05
C VAL A 205 1.05 3.33 -2.97
N ALA A 206 0.12 2.48 -2.51
CA ALA A 206 -1.27 2.91 -2.29
C ALA A 206 -1.37 4.07 -1.28
N LEU A 207 -0.71 3.99 -0.13
CA LEU A 207 -0.73 5.09 0.84
C LEU A 207 -0.18 6.39 0.24
N LEU A 208 1.00 6.33 -0.38
CA LEU A 208 1.65 7.51 -0.96
C LEU A 208 0.86 8.09 -2.14
N ALA A 209 0.33 7.24 -3.02
CA ALA A 209 -0.50 7.66 -4.15
C ALA A 209 -1.74 8.40 -3.67
N PHE A 210 -2.39 7.97 -2.58
CA PHE A 210 -3.53 8.68 -2.02
C PHE A 210 -3.16 10.11 -1.60
N PHE A 211 -2.08 10.29 -0.82
CA PHE A 211 -1.67 11.62 -0.38
C PHE A 211 -1.24 12.51 -1.55
N VAL A 212 -0.47 11.97 -2.50
CA VAL A 212 -0.07 12.69 -3.72
C VAL A 212 -1.31 13.08 -4.53
N ALA A 213 -2.32 12.22 -4.65
CA ALA A 213 -3.56 12.52 -5.34
C ALA A 213 -4.29 13.72 -4.72
N VAL A 214 -4.32 13.83 -3.38
CA VAL A 214 -4.89 15.01 -2.69
C VAL A 214 -4.15 16.28 -3.10
N PHE A 215 -2.82 16.27 -3.16
CA PHE A 215 -2.05 17.43 -3.63
C PHE A 215 -2.31 17.77 -5.10
N ILE A 216 -2.37 16.77 -5.98
CA ILE A 216 -2.68 16.98 -7.41
C ILE A 216 -4.09 17.58 -7.54
N ALA A 217 -5.08 17.06 -6.81
CA ALA A 217 -6.45 17.55 -6.82
C ALA A 217 -6.55 19.00 -6.32
N ILE A 218 -5.86 19.34 -5.23
CA ILE A 218 -5.81 20.72 -4.71
C ILE A 218 -5.15 21.65 -5.72
N LEU A 219 -4.01 21.26 -6.30
CA LEU A 219 -3.30 22.09 -7.28
C LEU A 219 -4.16 22.31 -8.54
N TRP A 220 -4.85 21.27 -9.00
CA TRP A 220 -5.79 21.36 -10.10
C TRP A 220 -6.97 22.30 -9.76
N ALA A 221 -7.54 22.18 -8.57
CA ALA A 221 -8.64 23.04 -8.12
C ALA A 221 -8.22 24.52 -8.03
N ILE A 222 -7.02 24.81 -7.52
CA ILE A 222 -6.45 26.17 -7.47
C ILE A 222 -6.21 26.69 -8.89
N GLY A 223 -5.59 25.90 -9.75
CA GLY A 223 -5.35 26.25 -11.15
C GLY A 223 -6.66 26.56 -11.89
N ALA A 224 -7.67 25.72 -11.70
CA ALA A 224 -9.02 25.94 -12.21
C ALA A 224 -9.61 27.25 -11.65
N LEU A 225 -9.46 27.55 -10.36
CA LEU A 225 -9.96 28.81 -9.77
C LEU A 225 -9.30 30.05 -10.38
N ILE A 226 -8.00 30.00 -10.65
CA ILE A 226 -7.27 31.11 -11.28
C ILE A 226 -7.72 31.26 -12.75
N LEU A 227 -7.86 30.16 -13.49
CA LEU A 227 -8.32 30.16 -14.89
C LEU A 227 -9.82 30.45 -15.04
N ARG A 228 -10.64 30.25 -13.99
CA ARG A 228 -12.06 30.62 -13.96
C ARG A 228 -12.28 32.12 -14.16
N ARG A 229 -11.27 32.96 -13.90
CA ARG A 229 -11.28 34.39 -14.30
C ARG A 229 -11.38 34.56 -15.83
N PHE A 230 -10.98 33.56 -16.62
CA PHE A 230 -10.91 33.60 -18.08
C PHE A 230 -11.85 32.61 -18.79
N ALA A 231 -12.33 31.54 -18.14
CA ALA A 231 -13.19 30.55 -18.79
C ALA A 231 -14.24 29.93 -17.85
N THR A 232 -15.52 30.08 -18.21
CA THR A 232 -16.71 29.56 -17.50
C THR A 232 -16.88 28.03 -17.59
N PHE A 233 -15.99 27.32 -18.30
CA PHE A 233 -16.11 25.89 -18.60
C PHE A 233 -15.80 24.96 -17.41
N PHE A 234 -15.13 25.45 -16.36
CA PHE A 234 -14.69 24.65 -15.19
C PHE A 234 -15.75 24.46 -14.09
N GLN A 235 -17.04 24.41 -14.43
CA GLN A 235 -18.18 24.32 -13.49
C GLN A 235 -18.53 22.90 -13.04
N ARG A 236 -17.90 21.86 -13.58
CA ARG A 236 -18.20 20.47 -13.21
C ARG A 236 -17.48 20.08 -11.91
N GLU A 237 -18.17 19.28 -11.11
CA GLU A 237 -17.57 18.58 -9.97
C GLU A 237 -16.32 17.85 -10.42
N ILE A 238 -15.30 17.86 -9.57
CA ILE A 238 -13.99 17.31 -9.90
C ILE A 238 -13.96 15.89 -9.34
N PRO A 239 -14.03 14.85 -10.19
CA PRO A 239 -13.94 13.48 -9.69
C PRO A 239 -12.54 13.23 -9.14
N PHE A 240 -12.45 12.49 -8.05
CA PHE A 240 -11.18 12.21 -7.37
C PHE A 240 -10.40 11.09 -8.06
N GLY A 241 -11.10 10.13 -8.65
CA GLY A 241 -10.56 8.99 -9.41
C GLY A 241 -9.39 9.29 -10.35
N PRO A 242 -9.43 10.34 -11.20
CA PRO A 242 -8.36 10.62 -12.16
C PRO A 242 -7.09 11.12 -11.48
N HIS A 243 -7.23 11.89 -10.39
CA HIS A 243 -6.11 12.37 -9.60
C HIS A 243 -5.42 11.21 -8.87
N LEU A 244 -6.23 10.27 -8.39
CA LEU A 244 -5.76 9.04 -7.74
C LEU A 244 -5.02 8.12 -8.72
N ALA A 245 -5.60 7.90 -9.91
CA ALA A 245 -4.97 7.15 -10.97
C ALA A 245 -3.69 7.82 -11.49
N ALA A 246 -3.70 9.14 -11.67
CA ALA A 246 -2.52 9.90 -12.08
C ALA A 246 -1.39 9.80 -11.05
N ALA A 247 -1.69 9.89 -9.75
CA ALA A 247 -0.70 9.71 -8.69
C ALA A 247 -0.11 8.29 -8.70
N ALA A 248 -0.94 7.26 -8.86
CA ALA A 248 -0.48 5.88 -8.94
C ALA A 248 0.41 5.64 -10.17
N ILE A 249 0.02 6.14 -11.35
CA ILE A 249 0.82 6.07 -12.58
C ILE A 249 2.15 6.84 -12.40
N LEU A 250 2.11 8.01 -11.77
CA LEU A 250 3.31 8.79 -11.48
C LEU A 250 4.30 7.98 -10.64
N PHE A 251 3.85 7.25 -9.61
CA PHE A 251 4.73 6.37 -8.83
C PHE A 251 5.33 5.23 -9.66
N VAL A 252 4.58 4.69 -10.62
CA VAL A 252 5.10 3.64 -11.51
C VAL A 252 6.17 4.19 -12.47
N ILE A 253 5.96 5.39 -13.03
CA ILE A 253 6.89 6.03 -13.98
C ILE A 253 8.10 6.63 -13.27
N ALA A 254 7.88 7.42 -12.22
CA ALA A 254 8.92 8.13 -11.49
C ALA A 254 9.75 7.20 -10.59
N ARG A 255 9.49 5.90 -10.60
CA ARG A 255 10.12 4.89 -9.76
C ARG A 255 11.64 4.89 -9.81
N GLY A 256 12.23 4.89 -11.01
CA GLY A 256 13.69 4.88 -11.17
C GLY A 256 14.35 6.10 -10.48
N PRO A 257 13.94 7.33 -10.84
CA PRO A 257 14.42 8.55 -10.20
C PRO A 257 14.09 8.68 -8.70
N LEU A 258 12.89 8.27 -8.27
CA LEU A 258 12.43 8.37 -6.87
C LEU A 258 13.22 7.48 -5.93
N VAL A 259 13.44 6.21 -6.31
CA VAL A 259 14.24 5.28 -5.49
C VAL A 259 15.66 5.81 -5.34
N GLY A 260 16.26 6.31 -6.43
CA GLY A 260 17.58 6.94 -6.37
C GLY A 260 17.64 8.14 -5.42
N THR A 261 16.57 8.95 -5.38
CA THR A 261 16.49 10.16 -4.53
C THR A 261 16.24 9.81 -3.07
N ILE A 262 15.36 8.85 -2.79
CA ILE A 262 15.09 8.36 -1.43
C ILE A 262 16.33 7.67 -0.86
N ASP A 263 17.02 6.85 -1.64
CA ASP A 263 18.26 6.20 -1.20
C ASP A 263 19.38 7.22 -1.00
N ALA A 264 19.46 8.26 -1.84
CA ALA A 264 20.41 9.36 -1.66
C ALA A 264 20.11 10.16 -0.39
N PHE A 265 18.84 10.44 -0.12
CA PHE A 265 18.40 11.12 1.09
C PHE A 265 18.67 10.26 2.35
N ALA A 266 18.35 8.97 2.31
CA ALA A 266 18.59 8.05 3.42
C ALA A 266 20.09 7.90 3.73
N ARG A 267 20.94 7.81 2.70
CA ARG A 267 22.40 7.85 2.87
C ARG A 267 22.87 9.18 3.45
N GLY A 268 22.33 10.30 2.96
CA GLY A 268 22.63 11.63 3.49
C GLY A 268 22.25 11.77 4.96
N LEU A 269 21.09 11.23 5.35
CA LEU A 269 20.63 11.21 6.72
C LEU A 269 21.49 10.29 7.61
N GLN A 270 21.88 9.11 7.12
CA GLN A 270 22.79 8.22 7.85
C GLN A 270 24.15 8.87 8.09
N VAL A 271 24.74 9.51 7.08
CA VAL A 271 25.99 10.26 7.21
C VAL A 271 25.84 11.45 8.17
N ALA A 272 24.70 12.16 8.12
CA ALA A 272 24.39 13.22 9.08
C ALA A 272 24.27 12.67 10.51
N VAL A 273 23.62 11.52 10.69
CA VAL A 273 23.48 10.87 12.00
C VAL A 273 24.84 10.37 12.50
N GLU A 274 25.66 9.75 11.67
CA GLU A 274 27.00 9.28 12.02
C GLU A 274 27.95 10.44 12.37
N SER A 275 27.87 11.55 11.63
CA SER A 275 28.66 12.76 11.93
C SER A 275 28.23 13.46 13.23
N ILE A 276 26.96 13.35 13.62
CA ILE A 276 26.45 13.83 14.93
C ILE A 276 26.81 12.85 16.06
N SER A 277 26.90 11.56 15.77
CA SER A 277 27.10 10.51 16.78
C SER A 277 28.52 10.40 17.32
N GLY A 278 29.51 11.10 16.73
CA GLY A 278 30.92 10.97 17.09
C GLY A 278 31.45 9.53 16.94
N PRO A 279 32.78 9.31 16.95
CA PRO A 279 33.29 7.95 17.02
C PRO A 279 32.93 7.36 18.39
N LEU A 280 32.12 6.29 18.41
CA LEU A 280 31.94 5.48 19.61
C LEU A 280 33.33 4.98 20.08
N PRO A 281 33.61 4.96 21.40
CA PRO A 281 34.89 4.48 21.90
C PRO A 281 35.07 3.02 21.49
N GLU A 282 36.23 2.70 20.91
CA GLU A 282 36.64 1.32 20.66
C GLU A 282 36.47 0.51 21.95
N GLN A 283 35.47 -0.38 21.97
CA GLN A 283 35.49 -1.48 22.92
C GLN A 283 36.67 -2.36 22.54
N GLY A 284 37.74 -2.24 23.30
CA GLY A 284 38.89 -3.11 23.23
C GLY A 284 38.47 -4.57 23.45
N SER A 285 38.25 -5.29 22.36
CA SER A 285 38.29 -6.75 22.36
C SER A 285 39.75 -7.16 22.17
N THR A 286 40.41 -7.45 23.29
CA THR A 286 41.64 -8.24 23.33
C THR A 286 41.39 -9.60 22.69
N VAL A 287 41.81 -9.77 21.44
CA VAL A 287 42.15 -11.08 20.88
C VAL A 287 43.58 -10.94 20.36
N ASP A 288 44.49 -11.34 21.24
CA ASP A 288 45.92 -11.47 20.99
C ASP A 288 46.16 -12.52 19.90
N GLY A 289 46.96 -12.15 18.90
CA GLY A 289 47.11 -12.99 17.71
C GLY A 289 47.82 -12.33 16.55
N LYS A 290 48.93 -11.61 16.79
CA LYS A 290 49.97 -11.43 15.76
C LYS A 290 51.30 -10.94 16.37
N LYS A 291 52.27 -11.86 16.35
CA LYS A 291 53.71 -11.67 16.59
C LYS A 291 54.19 -10.26 16.19
N LYS A 292 54.52 -9.44 17.19
CA LYS A 292 55.46 -8.32 17.02
C LYS A 292 56.87 -8.83 17.27
N SER A 293 57.73 -8.71 16.27
CA SER A 293 59.17 -8.93 16.40
C SER A 293 59.75 -7.88 17.35
N VAL A 294 60.18 -8.33 18.53
CA VAL A 294 60.92 -7.51 19.47
C VAL A 294 62.36 -7.40 18.96
N ARG A 295 62.74 -6.21 18.51
CA ARG A 295 64.13 -5.86 18.20
C ARG A 295 64.86 -5.67 19.54
N MET A 296 65.62 -6.67 19.98
CA MET A 296 66.43 -6.60 21.19
C MET A 296 67.69 -5.73 20.97
N PRO A 297 68.09 -4.90 21.95
CA PRO A 297 69.31 -4.11 21.86
C PRO A 297 70.59 -4.98 21.99
N PRO A 298 71.75 -4.54 21.45
CA PRO A 298 72.92 -5.40 21.22
C PRO A 298 73.66 -5.93 22.46
N ALA A 299 73.19 -5.60 23.66
CA ALA A 299 73.91 -5.89 24.91
C ALA A 299 73.60 -7.27 25.53
N GLU A 300 72.59 -7.99 25.03
CA GLU A 300 72.19 -9.32 25.56
C GLU A 300 72.75 -10.51 24.78
N LEU A 301 73.52 -10.29 23.71
CA LEU A 301 74.14 -11.34 22.87
C LEU A 301 75.46 -11.93 23.43
N ALA A 302 75.89 -11.50 24.63
CA ALA A 302 77.21 -11.84 25.19
C ALA A 302 77.15 -12.68 26.48
N ARG A 303 76.18 -13.60 26.61
CA ARG A 303 76.23 -14.62 27.67
C ARG A 303 76.34 -16.02 27.07
N PRO A 304 77.34 -16.84 27.47
CA PRO A 304 77.50 -18.18 26.94
C PRO A 304 76.36 -19.08 27.41
N SER A 305 75.78 -19.84 26.48
CA SER A 305 74.72 -20.81 26.77
C SER A 305 75.33 -22.09 27.37
N ASP A 306 75.21 -22.27 28.68
CA ASP A 306 75.42 -23.59 29.28
C ASP A 306 74.15 -24.43 29.07
N ARG A 307 74.28 -25.43 28.19
CA ARG A 307 73.34 -26.54 28.05
C ARG A 307 73.67 -27.60 29.11
N ARG A 308 72.68 -27.98 29.89
CA ARG A 308 72.48 -29.36 30.36
C ARG A 308 71.03 -29.72 30.16
#